data_AF-A0A7J8LCI6-F1
#
_entry.id   AF-A0A7J8LCI6-F1
#
_cell.length_a   1.000
_cell.length_b   1.000
_cell.length_c   1.000
_cell.angle_alpha   90.00
_cell.angle_beta   90.00
_cell.angle_gamma   90.00
#
_symmetry.space_group_name_H-M   'P 1'
#
loop_
_entity.id
_entity.type
_entity.pdbx_description
1 polymer ?
#
loop_
_entity_poly.entity_id
_entity_poly.type
_entity_poly.pdbx_seq_one_letter_code
_entity_poly.pdbx_strand_id
1 'polypeptide(L)'
;MIFGCSNDNPNIDFANGQISGILGLSRGPDGLASQLAKRGIIENRFSYCLVPFHDVLRQPSILRFGDHIPLPVGNLQYTDFILYPGRNHYYVELQDGLGGSLIDSGTVVSTIDENTKSLSYVTITRLVLETS
;
A
#
# COMPACT_ATOMS: atom_id res chain seq x y z
N MET A 1 -10.51 -4.24 18.32
CA MET A 1 -9.40 -3.80 17.44
C MET A 1 -8.21 -3.51 18.32
N ILE A 2 -6.99 -3.74 17.87
CA ILE A 2 -5.78 -3.39 18.61
C ILE A 2 -5.01 -2.34 17.81
N PHE A 3 -4.47 -1.34 18.51
CA PHE A 3 -3.61 -0.30 17.95
C PHE A 3 -2.59 0.09 19.02
N GLY A 4 -1.41 0.55 18.59
CA GLY A 4 -0.35 1.01 19.49
C GLY A 4 -0.51 2.48 19.85
N CYS A 5 0.02 2.87 21.00
CA CYS A 5 0.20 4.27 21.40
C CYS A 5 1.69 4.57 21.45
N SER A 6 2.13 5.60 20.72
CA SER A 6 3.52 6.05 20.74
C SER A 6 3.63 7.34 21.54
N ASN A 7 4.40 7.31 22.62
CA ASN A 7 4.65 8.46 23.50
C ASN A 7 5.98 9.15 23.22
N ASP A 8 6.82 8.54 22.39
CA ASP A 8 8.12 9.06 21.99
C ASP A 8 8.28 8.88 20.48
N ASN A 9 8.34 9.99 19.75
CA ASN A 9 8.33 10.02 18.29
C ASN A 9 9.55 10.81 17.75
N PRO A 10 10.78 10.46 18.13
CA PRO A 10 11.96 11.19 17.68
C PRO A 10 12.12 10.99 16.17
N ASN A 11 12.46 12.06 15.45
CA ASN A 11 12.74 12.04 14.00
C ASN A 11 11.55 11.65 13.10
N ILE A 12 10.31 11.77 13.58
CA ILE A 12 9.13 11.64 12.73
C ILE A 12 8.57 13.02 12.43
N ASP A 13 8.64 13.44 11.16
CA ASP A 13 7.94 14.65 10.69
C ASP A 13 6.50 14.30 10.32
N PHE A 14 5.58 14.57 11.24
CA PHE A 14 4.14 14.43 11.01
C PHE A 14 3.54 15.64 10.27
N ALA A 15 4.25 16.14 9.25
CA ALA A 15 3.85 17.26 8.41
C ALA A 15 3.37 18.46 9.25
N ASN A 16 4.20 18.93 10.18
CA ASN A 16 3.87 20.03 11.11
C ASN A 16 2.57 19.78 11.93
N GLY A 17 2.30 18.53 12.30
CA GLY A 17 1.16 18.15 13.14
C GLY A 17 -0.15 17.91 12.37
N GLN A 18 -0.12 17.90 11.03
CA GLN A 18 -1.28 17.54 10.22
C GLN A 18 -1.60 16.03 10.27
N ILE A 19 -0.64 15.20 10.67
CA ILE A 19 -0.80 13.75 10.77
C ILE A 19 -0.81 13.36 12.25
N SER A 20 -1.89 12.74 12.72
CA SER A 20 -2.03 12.32 14.12
C SER A 20 -1.50 10.90 14.40
N GLY A 21 -1.15 10.14 13.37
CA GLY A 21 -0.64 8.78 13.51
C GLY A 21 -0.52 8.03 12.19
N ILE A 22 -0.12 6.77 12.28
CA ILE A 22 0.12 5.89 11.13
C ILE A 22 -0.85 4.71 11.19
N LEU A 23 -1.49 4.45 10.06
CA LEU A 23 -2.37 3.30 9.88
C LEU A 23 -1.65 2.27 9.00
N GLY A 24 -1.27 1.14 9.61
CA GLY A 24 -0.63 0.04 8.89
C GLY A 24 -1.64 -0.85 8.16
N LEU A 25 -1.41 -1.11 6.87
CA LEU A 25 -2.24 -1.96 6.02
C LEU A 25 -1.56 -3.28 5.63
N SER A 26 -0.44 -3.64 6.27
CA SER A 26 0.30 -4.86 5.94
C SER A 26 -0.51 -6.13 6.21
N ARG A 27 -0.03 -7.27 5.68
CA ARG A 27 -0.60 -8.61 5.91
C ARG A 27 -0.33 -9.15 7.33
N GLY A 28 0.34 -8.37 8.17
CA GLY A 28 0.68 -8.78 9.53
C GLY A 28 -0.59 -8.92 10.38
N PRO A 29 -0.55 -9.73 11.45
CA PRO A 29 -1.72 -9.98 12.28
C PRO A 29 -2.30 -8.71 12.91
N ASP A 30 -1.46 -7.70 13.13
CA ASP A 30 -1.80 -6.43 13.77
C ASP A 30 -2.12 -5.31 12.75
N GLY A 31 -1.95 -5.56 11.44
CA GLY A 31 -2.33 -4.62 10.39
C GLY A 31 -3.85 -4.43 10.34
N LEU A 32 -4.33 -3.22 10.05
CA LEU A 32 -5.76 -2.92 10.07
C LEU A 32 -6.53 -3.81 9.08
N ALA A 33 -6.02 -4.01 7.86
CA ALA A 33 -6.62 -4.87 6.87
C ALA A 33 -6.84 -6.29 7.40
N SER A 34 -5.79 -6.93 7.94
CA SER A 34 -5.87 -8.26 8.56
C SER A 34 -6.84 -8.30 9.75
N GLN A 35 -6.86 -7.26 10.59
CA GLN A 35 -7.75 -7.19 11.74
C GLN A 35 -9.22 -7.05 11.33
N LEU A 36 -9.51 -6.32 10.24
CA LEU A 36 -10.86 -6.21 9.68
C LEU A 36 -11.29 -7.52 9.02
N ALA A 37 -10.38 -8.17 8.30
CA ALA A 37 -10.62 -9.45 7.64
C ALA A 37 -10.93 -10.57 8.64
N LYS A 38 -10.13 -10.69 9.71
CA LYS A 38 -10.38 -11.66 10.80
C LYS A 38 -11.73 -11.48 11.50
N ARG A 39 -12.33 -10.29 11.41
CA ARG A 39 -13.66 -10.00 11.95
C ARG A 39 -14.79 -10.19 10.95
N GLY A 40 -14.49 -10.60 9.71
CA GLY A 40 -15.46 -10.74 8.63
C GLY A 40 -16.06 -9.41 8.16
N ILE A 41 -15.39 -8.28 8.42
CA ILE A 41 -15.85 -6.95 7.97
C ILE A 41 -15.48 -6.72 6.51
N ILE A 42 -14.35 -7.27 6.08
CA ILE A 42 -13.83 -7.16 4.71
C ILE A 42 -13.30 -8.53 4.28
N GLU A 43 -13.32 -8.83 2.99
CA GLU A 43 -12.76 -10.06 2.42
C GLU A 43 -11.24 -9.95 2.21
N ASN A 44 -10.52 -9.44 3.21
CA ASN A 44 -9.09 -9.15 3.16
C ASN A 44 -8.66 -8.32 1.93
N ARG A 45 -9.55 -7.43 1.48
CA ARG A 45 -9.43 -6.68 0.23
C ARG A 45 -9.56 -5.19 0.48
N PHE A 46 -8.65 -4.42 -0.10
CA PHE A 46 -8.69 -2.96 -0.07
C PHE A 46 -8.11 -2.37 -1.36
N SER A 47 -8.46 -1.12 -1.65
CA SER A 47 -7.92 -0.42 -2.82
C SER A 47 -7.44 0.97 -2.45
N TYR A 48 -6.32 1.38 -3.04
CA TYR A 48 -5.80 2.74 -2.91
C TYR A 48 -5.73 3.40 -4.30
N CYS A 49 -6.49 4.49 -4.44
CA CYS A 49 -6.48 5.33 -5.62
C CYS A 49 -5.57 6.53 -5.35
N LEU A 50 -4.40 6.51 -5.94
CA LEU A 50 -3.40 7.56 -5.79
C LEU A 50 -3.68 8.66 -6.81
N VAL A 51 -3.73 9.90 -6.33
CA VAL A 51 -3.79 11.07 -7.20
C VAL A 51 -2.36 11.40 -7.66
N PRO A 52 -2.14 11.74 -8.94
CA PRO A 52 -0.83 12.20 -9.41
C PRO A 52 -0.31 13.37 -8.57
N PHE A 53 1.00 13.42 -8.34
CA PHE A 53 1.64 14.40 -7.45
C PHE A 53 1.24 15.86 -7.74
N HIS A 54 1.09 16.21 -9.02
CA HIS A 54 0.72 17.55 -9.47
C HIS A 54 -0.74 17.95 -9.15
N ASP A 55 -1.61 16.98 -8.89
CA ASP A 55 -3.05 17.18 -8.65
C ASP A 55 -3.46 16.98 -7.17
N VAL A 56 -2.50 16.74 -6.28
CA VAL A 56 -2.76 16.47 -4.84
C VAL A 56 -3.52 17.60 -4.15
N LEU A 57 -3.36 18.85 -4.63
CA LEU A 57 -4.08 20.02 -4.10
C LEU A 57 -5.54 20.11 -4.57
N ARG A 58 -5.95 19.32 -5.56
CA ARG A 58 -7.29 19.40 -6.19
C ARG A 58 -8.23 18.31 -5.71
N GLN A 59 -7.70 17.14 -5.39
CA GLN A 59 -8.50 15.98 -5.00
C GLN A 59 -7.70 15.05 -4.08
N PRO A 60 -8.34 14.46 -3.06
CA PRO A 60 -7.66 13.54 -2.15
C PRO A 60 -7.47 12.17 -2.79
N SER A 61 -6.39 11.47 -2.39
CA SER A 61 -6.26 10.03 -2.61
C SER A 61 -7.33 9.27 -1.80
N ILE A 62 -7.84 8.17 -2.35
CA ILE A 62 -8.98 7.45 -1.76
C ILE A 62 -8.58 6.03 -1.40
N LEU A 63 -8.73 5.68 -0.12
CA LEU A 63 -8.61 4.32 0.40
C LEU A 63 -10.01 3.72 0.60
N ARG A 64 -10.25 2.51 0.06
CA ARG A 64 -11.53 1.79 0.17
C ARG A 64 -11.29 0.36 0.63
N PHE A 65 -12.27 -0.20 1.34
CA PHE A 65 -12.21 -1.54 1.90
C PHE A 65 -13.39 -2.38 1.43
N GLY A 66 -13.15 -3.68 1.23
CA GLY A 66 -14.19 -4.68 0.92
C GLY A 66 -15.13 -4.26 -0.21
N ASP A 67 -16.43 -4.36 0.05
CA ASP A 67 -17.50 -4.12 -0.93
C ASP A 67 -17.61 -2.65 -1.38
N HIS A 68 -16.98 -1.71 -0.67
CA HIS A 68 -16.94 -0.32 -1.09
C HIS A 68 -15.96 -0.06 -2.24
N ILE A 69 -15.12 -1.04 -2.58
CA ILE A 69 -14.24 -0.98 -3.75
C ILE A 69 -15.11 -1.09 -5.00
N PRO A 70 -15.15 -0.05 -5.85
CA PRO A 70 -16.01 -0.07 -7.01
C PRO A 70 -15.49 -1.12 -7.98
N LEU A 71 -16.40 -1.72 -8.75
CA LEU A 71 -16.03 -2.65 -9.81
C LEU A 71 -14.94 -2.03 -10.71
N PRO A 72 -13.91 -2.79 -11.10
CA PRO A 72 -12.90 -2.28 -12.01
C PRO A 72 -13.56 -1.78 -13.29
N VAL A 73 -13.20 -0.57 -13.72
CA VAL A 73 -13.66 -0.02 -15.00
C VAL A 73 -12.53 -0.22 -15.99
N GLY A 74 -12.75 -1.02 -17.04
CA GLY A 74 -11.74 -1.36 -18.04
C GLY A 74 -10.88 -2.58 -17.70
N ASN A 75 -9.73 -2.68 -18.36
CA ASN A 75 -8.83 -3.84 -18.26
C ASN A 75 -7.90 -3.69 -17.04
N LEU A 76 -8.33 -4.19 -15.88
CA LEU A 76 -7.47 -4.29 -14.71
C LEU A 76 -6.43 -5.40 -14.93
N GLN A 77 -5.16 -5.08 -14.68
CA GLN A 77 -4.08 -6.06 -14.67
C GLN A 77 -3.85 -6.55 -13.24
N TYR A 78 -3.54 -7.83 -13.12
CA TYR A 78 -3.30 -8.50 -11.85
C TYR A 78 -1.90 -9.09 -11.86
N THR A 79 -1.28 -9.12 -10.69
CA THR A 79 0.00 -9.77 -10.45
C THR A 79 -0.06 -10.43 -9.09
N ASP A 80 0.49 -11.63 -8.98
CA ASP A 80 0.52 -12.36 -7.73
C ASP A 80 1.55 -11.75 -6.78
N PHE A 81 1.28 -11.87 -5.48
CA PHE A 81 2.27 -11.47 -4.49
C PHE A 81 3.38 -12.50 -4.36
N ILE A 82 4.61 -12.01 -4.22
CA ILE A 82 5.72 -12.81 -3.74
C ILE A 82 5.60 -12.94 -2.21
N LEU A 83 5.67 -14.17 -1.71
CA LEU A 83 5.64 -14.46 -0.28
C LEU A 83 7.06 -14.71 0.23
N TYR A 84 7.53 -13.85 1.13
CA TYR A 84 8.77 -14.08 1.87
C TYR A 84 8.45 -14.53 3.30
N PRO A 85 8.99 -15.67 3.77
CA PRO A 85 8.82 -16.13 5.14
C PRO A 85 9.22 -15.04 6.15
N GLY A 86 8.37 -14.80 7.15
CA GLY A 86 8.58 -13.77 8.17
C GLY A 86 8.34 -12.33 7.71
N ARG A 87 7.98 -12.09 6.44
CA ARG A 87 7.67 -10.73 5.94
C ARG A 87 6.17 -10.57 5.67
N ASN A 88 5.64 -9.47 6.18
CA ASN A 88 4.22 -9.14 6.13
C ASN A 88 3.87 -8.07 5.09
N HIS A 89 4.85 -7.57 4.34
CA HIS A 89 4.61 -6.57 3.31
C HIS A 89 4.13 -7.18 1.99
N TYR A 90 3.61 -6.33 1.12
CA TYR A 90 3.18 -6.71 -0.23
C TYR A 90 4.37 -6.58 -1.19
N TYR A 91 4.83 -7.71 -1.69
CA TYR A 91 5.88 -7.78 -2.69
C TYR A 91 5.30 -8.25 -4.01
N VAL A 92 5.71 -7.66 -5.13
CA VAL A 92 5.33 -8.05 -6.49
C VAL A 92 6.56 -8.27 -7.34
N GLU A 93 6.47 -9.15 -8.33
CA GLU A 93 7.55 -9.36 -9.28
C GLU A 93 7.51 -8.28 -10.37
N LEU A 94 8.65 -7.67 -10.67
CA LEU A 94 8.79 -6.81 -11.84
C LEU A 94 9.23 -7.63 -13.04
N GLN A 95 8.61 -7.40 -14.20
CA GLN A 95 8.88 -8.16 -15.44
C GLN A 95 10.27 -7.88 -16.05
N ASP A 96 11.10 -7.02 -15.46
CA ASP A 96 12.46 -6.72 -15.92
C ASP A 96 13.54 -7.64 -15.32
N GLY A 97 13.15 -8.59 -14.46
CA GLY A 97 14.06 -9.57 -13.86
C GLY A 97 14.85 -9.04 -12.65
N LEU A 98 14.50 -7.87 -12.10
CA LEU A 98 15.21 -7.23 -10.98
C LEU A 98 14.75 -7.71 -9.60
N GLY A 99 13.88 -8.71 -9.54
CA GLY A 99 13.40 -9.33 -8.31
C GLY A 99 12.11 -8.70 -7.76
N GLY A 100 11.81 -9.00 -6.49
CA GLY A 100 10.58 -8.55 -5.84
C GLY A 100 10.65 -7.09 -5.39
N SER A 101 9.66 -6.29 -5.78
CA SER A 101 9.50 -4.90 -5.37
C SER A 101 8.44 -4.77 -4.27
N LEU A 102 8.74 -3.94 -3.25
CA LEU A 102 7.81 -3.62 -2.17
C LEU A 102 6.81 -2.55 -2.61
N ILE A 103 5.53 -2.83 -2.43
CA ILE A 103 4.47 -1.82 -2.54
C ILE A 103 4.29 -1.15 -1.17
N ASP A 104 4.68 0.12 -1.07
CA ASP A 104 4.56 0.93 0.16
C ASP A 104 3.88 2.27 -0.11
N SER A 105 2.70 2.48 0.49
CA SER A 105 1.95 3.73 0.42
C SER A 105 2.47 4.82 1.37
N GLY A 106 3.37 4.47 2.30
CA GLY A 106 3.99 5.42 3.24
C GLY A 106 5.20 6.16 2.65
N THR A 107 5.67 5.75 1.47
CA THR A 107 6.84 6.31 0.81
C THR A 107 6.43 7.18 -0.39
N VAL A 108 6.98 8.40 -0.48
CA VAL A 108 6.68 9.35 -1.58
C VAL A 108 7.46 9.03 -2.85
N VAL A 109 8.70 8.52 -2.71
CA VAL A 109 9.60 8.22 -3.81
C VAL A 109 10.11 6.80 -3.67
N SER A 110 9.88 5.97 -4.69
CA SER A 110 10.43 4.62 -4.74
C SER A 110 11.96 4.65 -4.74
N THR A 111 12.58 3.97 -3.77
CA THR A 111 14.02 3.72 -3.77
C THR A 111 14.33 2.53 -4.66
N ILE A 112 15.28 2.70 -5.58
CA ILE A 112 15.68 1.67 -6.54
C ILE A 112 17.16 1.38 -6.30
N ASP A 113 17.55 0.11 -6.31
CA ASP A 113 18.95 -0.31 -6.15
C ASP A 113 19.80 0.30 -7.28
N GLU A 114 20.98 0.82 -6.93
CA GLU A 114 21.96 1.41 -7.86
C GLU A 114 22.37 0.48 -9.01
N ASN A 115 22.16 -0.83 -8.87
CA ASN A 115 22.45 -1.84 -9.88
C ASN A 115 21.33 -2.04 -10.93
N THR A 116 20.21 -1.31 -10.81
CA THR A 116 19.03 -1.43 -11.68
C THR A 116 19.31 -0.84 -13.07
N LYS A 117 19.58 -1.71 -14.04
CA LYS A 117 19.92 -1.33 -15.43
C LYS A 117 18.71 -1.28 -16.37
N SER A 118 17.62 -0.61 -15.99
CA SER A 118 16.55 -0.14 -16.90
C SER A 118 15.44 0.46 -16.05
N LEU A 119 15.09 1.73 -16.26
CA LEU A 119 13.95 2.35 -15.60
C LEU A 119 12.78 2.38 -16.58
N SER A 120 11.85 1.43 -16.42
CA SER A 120 10.50 1.58 -16.96
C SER A 120 9.63 2.26 -15.91
N TYR A 121 9.20 3.49 -16.16
CA TYR A 121 8.29 4.19 -15.26
C TYR A 121 6.89 3.56 -15.35
N VAL A 122 6.49 2.80 -14.33
CA VAL A 122 5.11 2.33 -14.17
C VAL A 122 4.37 3.31 -13.26
N THR A 123 3.41 4.05 -13.82
CA THR A 123 2.53 4.90 -12.99
C THR A 123 1.33 4.08 -12.53
N ILE A 124 1.32 3.69 -11.25
CA ILE A 124 0.17 3.01 -10.64
C ILE A 124 -0.80 4.09 -10.13
N THR A 125 -1.90 4.31 -10.86
CA THR A 125 -2.95 5.25 -10.47
C THR A 125 -4.00 4.61 -9.56
N ARG A 126 -4.21 3.30 -9.70
CA ARG A 126 -5.14 2.52 -8.88
C ARG A 126 -4.54 1.17 -8.56
N LEU A 127 -4.48 0.86 -7.27
CA LEU A 127 -4.07 -0.45 -6.79
C LEU A 127 -5.23 -1.11 -6.04
N VAL A 128 -5.52 -2.36 -6.35
CA VAL A 128 -6.42 -3.22 -5.58
C VAL A 128 -5.57 -4.35 -5.04
N LEU A 129 -5.52 -4.49 -3.71
CA LEU A 129 -4.80 -5.54 -3.01
C LEU A 129 -5.84 -6.54 -2.50
N GLU A 130 -5.71 -7.78 -2.96
CA GLU A 130 -6.60 -8.88 -2.65
C GLU A 130 -5.73 -10.09 -2.30
N THR A 131 -5.96 -10.68 -1.13
CA THR A 131 -5.23 -11.86 -0.67
C THR A 131 -6.22 -12.97 -0.40
N SER A 132 -5.94 -14.16 -0.93
CA SER A 132 -6.72 -15.38 -0.73
C SER A 132 -6.64 -15.96 0.68
#